data_AF-A0A133XIY3-F1
#
_entry.id   AF-A0A133XIY3-F1
#
_cell.length_a   1.000
_cell.length_b   1.000
_cell.length_c   1.000
_cell.angle_alpha   90.00
_cell.angle_beta   90.00
_cell.angle_gamma   90.00
#
_symmetry.space_group_name_H-M   'P 1'
#
loop_
_entity.id
_entity.type
_entity.pdbx_description
1 polymer ?
#
loop_
_entity_poly.entity_id
_entity_poly.type
_entity_poly.pdbx_seq_one_letter_code
_entity_poly.pdbx_strand_id
1 'polypeptide(L)'
;MTISQIHFASREHAESLAGNPLMAVISITDPGTPEAKLDPMFNHVLRLAFYDAVPADEYLPAPMPGLFNHLMARQIGDFVKELQAAPFPMSVMVHCEYGVSRSAAVALFVEAYSGAPLHAREFTFEANQWVIDRLSALHPKLQIDIPPQTAVQERRVAQRD
;
A
#
# COMPACT_ATOMS: atom_id res chain seq x y z
N MET A 1 18.81 -5.56 5.99
CA MET A 1 17.63 -4.68 5.92
C MET A 1 17.43 -4.38 4.46
N THR A 2 16.26 -4.69 3.88
CA THR A 2 16.10 -4.41 2.45
C THR A 2 14.72 -3.98 1.98
N ILE A 3 14.06 -3.17 2.80
CA ILE A 3 13.27 -2.02 2.36
C ILE A 3 13.78 -0.86 3.20
N SER A 4 14.08 0.29 2.59
CA SER A 4 14.66 1.44 3.31
C SER A 4 13.61 2.46 3.72
N GLN A 5 12.61 2.71 2.86
CA GLN A 5 11.54 3.67 3.08
C GLN A 5 10.29 3.25 2.31
N ILE A 6 9.11 3.61 2.85
CA ILE A 6 7.83 3.41 2.19
C ILE A 6 7.18 4.77 1.91
N HIS A 7 6.56 4.89 0.75
CA HIS A 7 5.75 6.03 0.34
C HIS A 7 4.39 5.53 -0.14
N PHE A 8 3.37 6.36 0.02
CA PHE A 8 2.09 6.17 -0.65
C PHE A 8 1.68 7.42 -1.41
N ALA A 9 1.00 7.24 -2.54
CA ALA A 9 0.74 8.31 -3.49
C ALA A 9 -0.58 8.13 -4.24
N SER A 10 -1.07 9.22 -4.83
CA SER A 10 -2.13 9.18 -5.84
C SER A 10 -1.60 8.67 -7.18
N ARG A 11 -2.51 8.30 -8.08
CA ARG A 11 -2.15 7.90 -9.45
C ARG A 11 -1.42 9.02 -10.18
N GLU A 12 -1.96 10.23 -10.12
CA GLU A 12 -1.35 11.41 -10.75
C GLU A 12 0.09 11.62 -10.29
N HIS A 13 0.33 11.50 -8.98
CA HIS A 13 1.67 11.66 -8.44
C HIS A 13 2.58 10.53 -8.90
N ALA A 14 2.13 9.28 -8.85
CA ALA A 14 2.91 8.13 -9.30
C ALA A 14 3.28 8.19 -10.79
N GLU A 15 2.38 8.64 -11.65
CA GLU A 15 2.63 8.84 -13.09
C GLU A 15 3.57 10.02 -13.38
N SER A 16 3.67 10.99 -12.47
CA SER A 16 4.57 12.14 -12.60
C SER A 16 6.02 11.86 -12.20
N LEU A 17 6.28 10.76 -11.49
CA LEU A 17 7.60 10.43 -10.97
C LEU A 17 8.48 9.83 -12.05
N ALA A 18 9.72 10.34 -12.13
CA ALA A 18 10.77 9.70 -12.91
C ALA A 18 11.11 8.34 -12.32
N GLY A 19 11.28 7.34 -13.18
CA GLY A 19 11.52 5.97 -12.75
C GLY A 19 12.88 5.84 -12.05
N ASN A 20 12.91 5.05 -10.98
CA ASN A 20 14.10 4.78 -10.21
C ASN A 20 14.26 3.26 -10.06
N PRO A 21 15.37 2.66 -10.51
CA PRO A 21 15.57 1.21 -10.43
C PRO A 21 15.69 0.69 -8.98
N LEU A 22 15.93 1.58 -8.01
CA LEU A 22 15.96 1.28 -6.58
C LEU A 22 14.60 1.54 -5.90
N MET A 23 13.55 1.81 -6.67
CA MET A 23 12.19 1.95 -6.18
C MET A 23 11.30 0.86 -6.76
N ALA A 24 10.67 0.09 -5.88
CA ALA A 24 9.61 -0.83 -6.24
C ALA A 24 8.25 -0.15 -6.13
N VAL A 25 7.32 -0.50 -7.02
CA VAL A 25 6.00 0.12 -7.10
C VAL A 25 4.91 -0.95 -6.96
N ILE A 26 4.00 -0.76 -6.01
CA ILE A 26 2.73 -1.49 -5.95
C ILE A 26 1.65 -0.57 -6.53
N SER A 27 1.22 -0.90 -7.74
CA SER A 27 0.26 -0.14 -8.54
C SER A 27 -1.14 -0.71 -8.38
N ILE A 28 -2.03 0.06 -7.77
CA ILE A 28 -3.43 -0.33 -7.55
C ILE A 28 -4.33 0.56 -8.40
N THR A 29 -5.21 -0.03 -9.20
CA THR A 29 -6.21 0.71 -9.99
C THR A 29 -7.61 0.15 -9.77
N ASP A 30 -8.61 0.89 -10.24
CA ASP A 30 -9.98 0.37 -10.32
C ASP A 30 -10.10 -0.70 -11.42
N PRO A 31 -10.87 -1.79 -11.20
CA PRO A 31 -11.19 -2.74 -12.24
C PRO A 31 -11.82 -2.07 -13.47
N GLY A 32 -11.26 -2.35 -14.64
CA GLY A 32 -11.73 -1.79 -15.92
C GLY A 32 -11.15 -0.42 -16.28
N THR A 33 -10.33 0.20 -15.42
CA THR A 33 -9.58 1.41 -15.79
C THR A 33 -8.22 1.05 -16.40
N PRO A 34 -7.64 1.92 -17.25
CA PRO A 34 -6.30 1.70 -17.78
C PRO A 34 -5.27 1.66 -16.66
N GLU A 35 -4.23 0.84 -16.83
CA GLU A 35 -3.08 0.81 -15.93
C GLU A 35 -2.45 2.21 -15.77
N ALA A 36 -1.87 2.46 -14.60
CA ALA A 36 -1.11 3.69 -14.39
C ALA A 36 0.12 3.73 -15.32
N LYS A 37 0.31 4.89 -15.96
CA LYS A 37 1.43 5.20 -16.86
C LYS A 37 2.70 5.47 -16.06
N LEU A 38 3.25 4.42 -15.46
CA LEU A 38 4.51 4.48 -14.73
C LEU A 38 5.70 4.56 -15.68
N ASP A 39 6.76 5.25 -15.27
CA ASP A 39 8.01 5.32 -16.00
C ASP A 39 8.63 3.90 -16.18
N PRO A 40 9.08 3.53 -17.39
CA PRO A 40 9.68 2.21 -17.65
C PRO A 40 10.91 1.87 -16.79
N MET A 41 11.57 2.86 -16.18
CA MET A 41 12.72 2.66 -15.30
C MET A 41 12.36 2.10 -13.92
N PHE A 42 11.06 1.96 -13.59
CA PHE A 42 10.63 1.17 -12.45
C PHE A 42 10.73 -0.33 -12.77
N ASN A 43 11.80 -0.97 -12.32
CA ASN A 43 12.09 -2.38 -12.63
C ASN A 43 11.23 -3.38 -11.84
N HIS A 44 10.72 -2.96 -10.68
CA HIS A 44 9.96 -3.83 -9.77
C HIS A 44 8.55 -3.28 -9.63
N VAL A 45 7.61 -3.76 -10.45
CA VAL A 45 6.22 -3.28 -10.43
C VAL A 45 5.26 -4.45 -10.23
N LEU A 46 4.49 -4.39 -9.14
CA LEU A 46 3.32 -5.26 -8.92
C LEU A 46 2.06 -4.48 -9.31
N ARG A 47 1.26 -5.00 -10.24
CA ARG A 47 -0.01 -4.39 -10.67
C ARG A 47 -1.19 -5.19 -10.15
N LEU A 48 -2.13 -4.49 -9.52
CA LEU A 48 -3.36 -5.05 -8.97
C LEU A 48 -4.54 -4.16 -9.33
N ALA A 49 -5.70 -4.76 -9.57
CA ALA A 49 -6.93 -4.04 -9.82
C ALA A 49 -8.03 -4.52 -8.87
N PHE A 50 -8.49 -3.63 -7.98
CA PHE A 50 -9.59 -3.91 -7.06
C PHE A 50 -10.26 -2.62 -6.56
N TYR A 51 -11.55 -2.69 -6.28
CA TYR A 51 -12.35 -1.55 -5.84
C TYR A 51 -11.95 -1.09 -4.43
N ASP A 52 -12.10 0.21 -4.19
CA ASP A 52 -12.00 0.81 -2.87
C ASP A 52 -13.28 0.58 -2.06
N ALA A 53 -13.54 -0.68 -1.73
CA ALA A 53 -14.79 -1.10 -1.12
C ALA A 53 -14.56 -2.08 0.02
N VAL A 54 -15.45 -1.98 1.01
CA VAL A 54 -15.60 -2.95 2.10
C VAL A 54 -16.92 -3.69 1.84
N PRO A 55 -17.00 -5.02 2.05
CA PRO A 55 -18.26 -5.73 1.91
C PRO A 55 -19.33 -5.14 2.82
N ALA A 56 -20.53 -4.93 2.29
CA ALA A 56 -21.67 -4.44 3.07
C ALA A 56 -22.21 -5.48 4.07
N ASP A 57 -21.93 -6.76 3.84
CA ASP A 57 -22.31 -7.87 4.70
C ASP A 57 -21.20 -8.94 4.66
N GLU A 58 -20.80 -9.42 5.84
CA GLU A 58 -19.81 -10.49 6.02
C GLU A 58 -20.32 -11.87 5.57
N TYR A 59 -21.64 -12.05 5.45
CA TYR A 59 -22.30 -13.29 5.03
C TYR A 59 -22.51 -13.40 3.51
N LEU A 60 -22.14 -12.38 2.73
CA LEU A 60 -22.18 -12.48 1.27
C LEU A 60 -21.12 -13.49 0.80
N PRO A 61 -21.47 -14.45 -0.08
CA PRO A 61 -20.53 -15.46 -0.53
C PRO A 61 -19.34 -14.81 -1.23
N ALA A 62 -18.14 -15.08 -0.71
CA ALA A 62 -16.89 -14.64 -1.32
C ALA A 62 -16.57 -15.44 -2.60
N PRO A 63 -15.85 -14.86 -3.58
CA PRO A 63 -15.48 -13.46 -3.71
C PRO A 63 -16.39 -12.70 -4.68
N MET A 64 -16.85 -11.51 -4.27
CA MET A 64 -17.46 -10.58 -5.24
C MET A 64 -16.39 -10.15 -6.26
N PRO A 65 -16.68 -10.22 -7.57
CA PRO A 65 -15.74 -9.81 -8.61
C PRO A 65 -15.23 -8.39 -8.37
N GLY A 66 -13.91 -8.22 -8.36
CA GLY A 66 -13.26 -6.91 -8.20
C GLY A 66 -13.01 -6.46 -6.75
N LEU A 67 -13.45 -7.20 -5.72
CA LEU A 67 -13.02 -6.92 -4.34
C LEU A 67 -11.62 -7.48 -4.05
N PHE A 68 -10.93 -6.82 -3.11
CA PHE A 68 -9.68 -7.32 -2.57
C PHE A 68 -9.88 -8.69 -1.91
N ASN A 69 -9.03 -9.65 -2.26
CA ASN A 69 -9.18 -11.04 -1.83
C ASN A 69 -7.84 -11.64 -1.37
N HIS A 70 -7.90 -12.88 -0.88
CA HIS A 70 -6.74 -13.59 -0.34
C HIS A 70 -5.63 -13.87 -1.37
N LEU A 71 -5.96 -13.99 -2.66
CA LEU A 71 -4.96 -14.16 -3.71
C LEU A 71 -4.16 -12.86 -3.90
N MET A 72 -4.85 -11.72 -3.95
CA MET A 72 -4.21 -10.40 -4.03
C MET A 72 -3.36 -10.11 -2.79
N ALA A 73 -3.87 -10.45 -1.60
CA ALA A 73 -3.11 -10.35 -0.35
C ALA A 73 -1.83 -11.20 -0.38
N ARG A 74 -1.90 -12.42 -0.92
CA ARG A 74 -0.72 -13.27 -1.13
C ARG A 74 0.26 -12.67 -2.12
N GLN A 75 -0.20 -12.13 -3.25
CA GLN A 75 0.67 -11.48 -4.25
C GLN A 75 1.44 -10.30 -3.63
N ILE A 76 0.79 -9.48 -2.81
CA ILE A 76 1.44 -8.39 -2.07
C ILE A 76 2.46 -8.94 -1.08
N GLY A 77 2.07 -9.95 -0.28
CA GLY A 77 2.96 -10.56 0.71
C GLY A 77 4.21 -11.18 0.09
N ASP A 78 4.05 -11.92 -1.00
CA ASP A 78 5.16 -12.53 -1.74
C ASP A 78 6.07 -11.46 -2.35
N PHE A 79 5.52 -10.41 -2.96
CA PHE A 79 6.28 -9.30 -3.51
C PHE A 79 7.10 -8.57 -2.44
N VAL A 80 6.46 -8.19 -1.31
CA VAL A 80 7.16 -7.50 -0.21
C VAL A 80 8.24 -8.39 0.40
N LYS A 81 7.99 -9.69 0.52
CA LYS A 81 8.99 -10.66 0.99
C LYS A 81 10.20 -10.74 0.07
N GLU A 82 9.99 -10.77 -1.25
CA GLU A 82 11.06 -10.75 -2.25
C GLU A 82 11.89 -9.46 -2.15
N LEU A 83 11.23 -8.31 -2.05
CA LEU A 83 11.92 -7.02 -1.89
C LEU A 83 12.77 -7.00 -0.61
N GLN A 84 12.21 -7.42 0.51
CA GLN A 84 12.92 -7.47 1.79
C GLN A 84 14.13 -8.42 1.78
N ALA A 85 14.12 -9.43 0.91
CA ALA A 85 15.22 -10.37 0.72
C ALA A 85 16.28 -9.89 -0.29
N ALA A 86 16.08 -8.73 -0.94
CA ALA A 86 17.01 -8.19 -1.91
C ALA A 86 18.40 -7.90 -1.29
N PRO A 87 19.47 -7.88 -2.10
CA PRO A 87 20.83 -7.63 -1.61
C PRO A 87 21.18 -6.14 -1.45
N PHE A 88 20.35 -5.21 -1.91
CA PHE A 88 20.58 -3.77 -1.85
C PHE A 88 19.32 -3.00 -1.43
N PRO A 89 19.43 -1.90 -0.64
CA PRO A 89 18.28 -1.14 -0.16
C PRO A 89 17.36 -0.65 -1.28
N MET A 90 16.05 -0.83 -1.11
CA MET A 90 15.04 -0.34 -2.04
C MET A 90 13.97 0.46 -1.31
N SER A 91 13.48 1.52 -1.94
CA SER A 91 12.28 2.22 -1.51
C SER A 91 11.03 1.55 -2.10
N VAL A 92 9.91 1.58 -1.40
CA VAL A 92 8.64 1.07 -1.90
C VAL A 92 7.65 2.22 -2.04
N MET A 93 7.05 2.36 -3.21
CA MET A 93 5.92 3.26 -3.45
C MET A 93 4.65 2.44 -3.66
N VAL A 94 3.60 2.75 -2.91
CA VAL A 94 2.27 2.18 -3.09
C VAL A 94 1.34 3.27 -3.60
N HIS A 95 0.71 3.09 -4.75
CA HIS A 95 -0.27 4.06 -5.22
C HIS A 95 -1.62 3.42 -5.50
N CYS A 96 -2.68 4.22 -5.35
CA CYS A 96 -4.00 3.91 -5.86
C CYS A 96 -4.50 5.07 -6.74
N GLU A 97 -5.81 5.28 -6.87
CA GLU A 97 -6.34 6.45 -7.60
C GLU A 97 -6.06 7.76 -6.85
N TYR A 98 -6.50 7.87 -5.59
CA TYR A 98 -6.37 9.11 -4.80
C TYR A 98 -5.25 9.11 -3.77
N GLY A 99 -4.64 7.95 -3.49
CA GLY A 99 -3.57 7.87 -2.48
C GLY A 99 -4.06 7.93 -1.04
N VAL A 100 -5.30 7.54 -0.75
CA VAL A 100 -5.93 7.74 0.58
C VAL A 100 -6.23 6.43 1.29
N SER A 101 -7.01 5.53 0.68
CA SER A 101 -7.57 4.36 1.38
C SER A 101 -6.82 3.05 1.04
N ARG A 102 -6.89 2.57 -0.21
CA ARG A 102 -6.22 1.32 -0.64
C ARG A 102 -4.70 1.35 -0.51
N SER A 103 -4.07 2.40 -1.01
CA SER A 103 -2.61 2.54 -0.98
C SER A 103 -2.09 2.69 0.44
N ALA A 104 -2.81 3.41 1.30
CA ALA A 104 -2.47 3.55 2.72
C ALA A 104 -2.52 2.21 3.45
N ALA A 105 -3.57 1.41 3.24
CA ALA A 105 -3.68 0.07 3.83
C ALA A 105 -2.52 -0.84 3.44
N VAL A 106 -2.17 -0.88 2.15
CA VAL A 106 -1.03 -1.69 1.68
C VAL A 106 0.31 -1.12 2.17
N ALA A 107 0.48 0.21 2.22
CA ALA A 107 1.70 0.83 2.74
C ALA A 107 1.93 0.55 4.23
N LEU A 108 0.86 0.57 5.04
CA LEU A 108 0.89 0.16 6.44
C LEU A 108 1.31 -1.31 6.60
N PHE A 109 0.85 -2.19 5.71
CA PHE A 109 1.33 -3.58 5.69
C PHE A 109 2.83 -3.67 5.37
N VAL A 110 3.32 -2.94 4.37
CA VAL A 110 4.77 -2.94 4.03
C VAL A 110 5.61 -2.43 5.20
N GLU A 111 5.15 -1.36 5.89
CA GLU A 111 5.78 -0.86 7.10
C GLU A 111 5.84 -1.95 8.18
N ALA A 112 4.70 -2.56 8.52
CA ALA A 112 4.62 -3.60 9.55
C ALA A 112 5.50 -4.82 9.22
N TYR A 113 5.55 -5.21 7.94
CA TYR A 113 6.35 -6.36 7.48
C TYR A 113 7.87 -6.08 7.53
N SER A 114 8.28 -4.90 7.07
CA SER A 114 9.70 -4.56 6.86
C SER A 114 10.36 -3.88 8.05
N GLY A 115 9.58 -3.22 8.91
CA GLY A 115 10.05 -2.33 9.96
C GLY A 115 10.63 -0.99 9.46
N ALA A 116 10.55 -0.72 8.15
CA ALA A 116 11.04 0.52 7.56
C ALA A 116 10.01 1.66 7.73
N PRO A 117 10.46 2.92 7.79
CA PRO A 117 9.56 4.04 8.05
C PRO A 117 8.62 4.32 6.87
N LEU A 118 7.33 4.50 7.17
CA LEU A 118 6.34 5.03 6.24
C LEU A 118 6.36 6.56 6.24
N HIS A 119 6.63 7.16 5.09
CA HIS A 119 6.53 8.60 4.91
C HIS A 119 5.08 9.06 5.07
N ALA A 120 4.86 10.12 5.86
CA ALA A 120 3.53 10.68 6.11
C ALA A 120 2.55 9.66 6.72
N ARG A 121 3.05 8.72 7.53
CA ARG A 121 2.30 7.64 8.17
C ARG A 121 0.99 8.12 8.79
N GLU A 122 0.99 9.21 9.53
CA GLU A 122 -0.19 9.76 10.20
C GLU A 122 -1.35 10.15 9.27
N PHE A 123 -1.10 10.33 7.97
CA PHE A 123 -2.16 10.56 6.97
C PHE A 123 -2.83 9.27 6.47
N THR A 124 -2.44 8.10 7.00
CA THR A 124 -3.05 6.80 6.65
C THR A 124 -4.30 6.47 7.48
N PHE A 125 -4.87 7.45 8.19
CA PHE A 125 -6.04 7.25 9.06
C PHE A 125 -7.32 6.81 8.32
N GLU A 126 -7.37 6.93 6.99
CA GLU A 126 -8.47 6.46 6.13
C GLU A 126 -8.16 5.14 5.42
N ALA A 127 -7.14 4.39 5.88
CA ALA A 127 -6.75 3.13 5.28
C ALA A 127 -7.93 2.13 5.21
N ASN A 128 -8.04 1.43 4.08
CA ASN A 128 -9.09 0.45 3.87
C ASN A 128 -8.98 -0.74 4.84
N GLN A 129 -9.90 -0.83 5.80
CA GLN A 129 -9.89 -1.88 6.83
C GLN A 129 -9.97 -3.29 6.24
N TRP A 130 -10.78 -3.49 5.19
CA TRP A 130 -10.91 -4.81 4.55
C TRP A 130 -9.59 -5.31 3.95
N VAL A 131 -8.80 -4.40 3.37
CA VAL A 131 -7.47 -4.73 2.85
C VAL A 131 -6.54 -5.16 3.99
N ILE A 132 -6.54 -4.41 5.10
CA ILE A 132 -5.74 -4.72 6.29
C ILE A 132 -6.13 -6.08 6.87
N ASP A 133 -7.42 -6.37 7.00
CA ASP A 133 -7.90 -7.63 7.57
C ASP A 133 -7.45 -8.83 6.73
N ARG A 134 -7.52 -8.71 5.40
CA ARG A 134 -7.11 -9.77 4.48
C ARG A 134 -5.59 -9.98 4.46
N LEU A 135 -4.80 -8.92 4.62
CA LEU A 135 -3.35 -9.01 4.78
C LEU A 135 -2.98 -9.62 6.14
N SER A 136 -3.64 -9.18 7.21
CA SER A 136 -3.42 -9.67 8.58
C SER A 136 -3.78 -11.15 8.71
N ALA A 137 -4.83 -11.62 8.04
CA ALA A 137 -5.22 -13.02 8.03
C ALA A 137 -4.13 -13.95 7.47
N LEU A 138 -3.30 -13.48 6.52
CA LEU A 138 -2.16 -14.23 6.00
C LEU A 138 -0.90 -14.08 6.85
N HIS A 139 -0.82 -13.01 7.65
CA HIS A 139 0.33 -12.67 8.47
C HIS A 139 -0.09 -12.38 9.93
N PRO A 140 -0.62 -13.38 10.68
CA PRO A 140 -1.24 -13.15 12.00
C PRO A 140 -0.27 -12.68 13.09
N LYS A 141 1.04 -12.71 12.82
CA LYS A 141 2.08 -12.19 13.72
C LYS A 141 2.39 -10.72 13.48
N LEU A 142 1.94 -10.14 12.37
CA LEU A 142 2.13 -8.72 12.08
C LEU A 142 1.00 -7.92 12.71
N GLN A 143 1.35 -6.83 13.38
CA GLN A 143 0.40 -5.83 13.85
C GLN A 143 0.42 -4.68 12.86
N ILE A 144 -0.72 -4.44 12.22
CA ILE A 144 -0.90 -3.37 11.23
C ILE A 144 -1.82 -2.33 11.86
N ASP A 145 -1.23 -1.28 12.40
CA ASP A 145 -1.96 -0.25 13.14
C ASP A 145 -2.29 0.96 12.27
N ILE A 146 -3.59 1.27 12.14
CA ILE A 146 -4.04 2.53 11.53
C ILE A 146 -3.84 3.66 12.56
N PRO A 147 -3.13 4.75 12.23
CA PRO A 147 -3.00 5.89 13.12
C PRO A 147 -4.36 6.58 13.35
N PRO A 148 -4.61 7.11 14.55
CA PRO A 148 -5.84 7.86 14.82
C PRO A 148 -5.85 9.17 14.03
N GLN A 149 -7.05 9.68 13.72
CA GLN A 149 -7.22 10.96 13.02
C GLN A 149 -6.53 12.15 13.72
N THR A 150 -6.39 12.09 15.05
CA THR A 150 -5.73 13.13 15.85
C THR A 150 -4.24 13.25 15.55
N ALA A 151 -3.59 12.19 15.07
CA ALA A 151 -2.16 12.18 14.77
C ALA A 151 -1.76 13.23 13.70
N VAL A 152 -2.66 13.54 12.76
CA VAL A 152 -2.46 14.60 11.75
C VAL A 152 -2.42 15.98 12.41
N GLN A 153 -3.30 16.22 13.38
CA GLN A 153 -3.35 17.49 14.11
C GLN A 153 -2.08 17.68 14.93
N GLU A 154 -1.64 16.64 15.63
CA GLU A 154 -0.41 16.64 16.44
C GLU A 154 0.84 16.96 15.60
N ARG A 155 0.99 16.37 14.40
CA ARG A 155 2.12 16.69 13.51
C ARG A 155 2.11 18.14 13.04
N ARG A 156 0.93 18.72 12.75
CA ARG A 156 0.81 20.12 12.35
C ARG A 156 1.17 21.08 13.47
N VAL A 157 0.90 20.71 14.73
CA VAL A 157 1.34 21.49 15.89
C VAL A 157 2.85 21.37 16.07
N ALA A 158 3.41 20.15 16.03
CA ALA A 158 4.84 19.92 16.21
C ALA A 158 5.74 20.55 15.12
N GLN A 159 5.21 20.87 13.93
CA GLN A 159 5.95 21.58 12.88
C GLN A 159 5.93 23.11 13.01
N ARG A 160 5.14 23.66 13.96
CA ARG A 160 5.01 25.09 14.19
C ARG A 160 5.85 25.61 15.38
N ASP A 161 6.41 24.69 16.17
CA ASP A 161 7.32 24.96 17.30
C ASP A 161 8.78 24.75 16.87
#